data_AF-A0A9D1IYS8-F1
#
_entry.id   AF-A0A9D1IYS8-F1
#
_cell.length_a   1.000
_cell.length_b   1.000
_cell.length_c   1.000
_cell.angle_alpha   90.00
_cell.angle_beta   90.00
_cell.angle_gamma   90.00
#
_symmetry.space_group_name_H-M   'P 1'
#
loop_
_entity.id
_entity.type
_entity.pdbx_description
1 polymer ?
#
loop_
_entity_poly.entity_id
_entity_poly.type
_entity_poly.pdbx_seq_one_letter_code
_entity_poly.pdbx_strand_id
1 'polypeptide(L)'
;MFTKRMALHEGGHGHEGCCGQHSHEHAHEHVSGHHHEHGDTPELTPEQTLALMSYMLDHNRSHAEELHGVAHALEHQGKPEAAKLVAEAVHYFGHCNDRLEEALRLVKGE
;
A
#
# COMPACT_ATOMS: atom_id res chain seq x y z
N MET A 1 -6.92 -2.49 27.24
CA MET A 1 -6.14 -3.73 27.02
C MET A 1 -6.22 -3.98 25.52
N PHE A 2 -5.20 -3.88 24.67
CA PHE A 2 -3.78 -4.22 24.79
C PHE A 2 -2.91 -3.15 24.09
N THR A 3 -1.85 -2.71 24.75
CA THR A 3 -0.80 -1.86 24.17
C THR A 3 0.32 -2.74 23.64
N LYS A 4 0.54 -2.76 22.33
CA LYS A 4 1.68 -3.48 21.73
C LYS A 4 2.95 -2.64 21.91
N ARG A 5 3.80 -3.05 22.86
CA ARG A 5 5.13 -2.47 23.07
C ARG A 5 6.08 -2.93 21.96
N MET A 6 6.77 -1.97 21.34
CA MET A 6 7.95 -2.17 20.51
C MET A 6 9.07 -2.75 21.38
N ALA A 7 9.67 -3.85 20.94
CA ALA A 7 10.93 -4.36 21.50
C ALA A 7 12.04 -4.08 20.49
N LEU A 8 12.93 -3.16 20.87
CA LEU A 8 14.22 -2.91 20.25
C LEU A 8 15.08 -4.16 20.44
N HIS A 9 15.66 -4.69 19.36
CA HIS A 9 16.68 -5.73 19.45
C HIS A 9 18.04 -5.04 19.53
N GLU A 10 18.55 -4.93 20.76
CA GLU A 10 19.89 -4.46 21.07
C GLU A 10 20.93 -5.44 20.52
N GLY A 11 21.90 -4.90 19.78
CA GLY A 11 23.01 -5.67 19.21
C GLY A 11 23.97 -6.18 20.27
N GLY A 12 24.39 -7.43 20.11
CA GLY A 12 25.48 -8.03 20.87
C GLY A 12 26.25 -9.01 20.00
N HIS A 13 27.35 -8.56 19.40
CA HIS A 13 28.33 -9.45 18.77
C HIS A 13 29.58 -9.51 19.65
N GLY A 14 29.62 -10.50 20.54
CA GLY A 14 30.84 -10.96 21.19
C GLY A 14 31.50 -12.01 20.29
N HIS A 15 32.76 -11.80 19.92
CA HIS A 15 33.53 -12.76 19.13
C HIS A 15 34.79 -13.17 19.88
N GLU A 16 34.78 -14.38 20.46
CA GLU A 16 36.00 -15.09 20.82
C GLU A 16 35.69 -16.60 20.88
N GLY A 17 36.28 -17.39 19.97
CA GLY A 17 36.08 -18.84 19.94
C GLY A 17 36.54 -19.49 18.64
N CYS A 18 37.75 -20.05 18.66
CA CYS A 18 38.40 -20.76 17.57
C CYS A 18 37.72 -22.11 17.19
N CYS A 19 37.93 -22.47 15.92
CA CYS A 19 38.15 -23.83 15.42
C CYS A 19 36.88 -24.64 15.01
N GLY A 20 36.69 -24.83 13.70
CA GLY A 20 35.70 -25.76 13.15
C GLY A 20 35.52 -25.63 11.64
N GLN A 21 36.18 -26.50 10.88
CA GLN A 21 36.13 -26.58 9.43
C GLN A 21 34.74 -27.02 8.94
N HIS A 22 34.03 -26.16 8.20
CA HIS A 22 32.95 -26.60 7.31
C HIS A 22 33.05 -25.84 5.98
N SER A 23 33.50 -26.56 4.95
CA SER A 23 33.36 -26.16 3.56
C SER A 23 31.88 -26.22 3.21
N HIS A 24 31.32 -25.10 2.79
CA HIS A 24 30.10 -25.10 1.99
C HIS A 24 30.42 -24.38 0.69
N GLU A 25 30.69 -25.16 -0.36
CA GLU A 25 30.58 -24.72 -1.73
C GLU A 25 29.13 -24.31 -1.97
N HIS A 26 28.88 -23.01 -1.87
CA HIS A 26 27.66 -22.42 -2.38
C HIS A 26 27.88 -22.05 -3.85
N ALA A 27 27.84 -23.06 -4.72
CA ALA A 27 27.62 -22.83 -6.13
C ALA A 27 26.17 -22.37 -6.31
N HIS A 28 25.91 -21.09 -6.09
CA HIS A 28 24.69 -20.46 -6.57
C HIS A 28 24.86 -20.23 -8.06
N GLU A 29 24.37 -21.19 -8.84
CA GLU A 29 24.09 -21.01 -10.25
C GLU A 29 23.13 -19.82 -10.38
N HIS A 30 23.66 -18.64 -10.70
CA HIS A 30 22.86 -17.51 -11.13
C HIS A 30 22.30 -17.84 -12.52
N VAL A 31 21.23 -18.63 -12.56
CA VAL A 31 20.27 -18.58 -13.66
C VAL A 31 19.62 -17.20 -13.57
N SER A 32 20.32 -16.22 -14.13
CA SER A 32 19.80 -14.89 -14.41
C SER A 32 18.90 -15.03 -15.64
N GLY A 33 17.73 -15.62 -15.39
CA GLY A 33 16.71 -15.89 -16.36
C GLY A 33 15.36 -15.39 -15.89
N HIS A 34 15.30 -14.19 -15.29
CA HIS A 34 14.02 -13.51 -15.12
C HIS A 34 13.64 -12.84 -16.45
N HIS A 35 13.27 -13.70 -17.40
CA HIS A 35 12.55 -13.32 -18.59
C HIS A 35 11.15 -12.90 -18.13
N HIS A 36 10.91 -11.59 -18.02
CA HIS A 36 9.56 -11.07 -17.89
C HIS A 36 8.93 -11.09 -19.28
N GLU A 37 8.31 -12.21 -19.66
CA GLU A 37 7.28 -12.13 -20.69
C GLU A 37 6.17 -11.22 -20.15
N HIS A 38 5.91 -10.13 -20.85
CA HIS A 38 4.64 -9.39 -20.74
C HIS A 38 3.51 -10.20 -21.42
N GLY A 39 3.45 -11.51 -21.14
CA GLY A 39 2.42 -12.40 -21.63
C GLY A 39 1.16 -12.18 -20.82
N ASP A 40 0.18 -11.53 -21.46
CA ASP A 40 -1.24 -11.52 -21.11
C ASP A 40 -1.53 -11.36 -19.61
N THR A 41 -1.57 -10.11 -19.12
CA THR A 41 -2.31 -9.85 -17.87
C THR A 41 -3.73 -10.39 -18.07
N PRO A 42 -4.17 -11.39 -17.29
CA PRO A 42 -5.49 -11.98 -17.48
C PRO A 42 -6.55 -10.87 -17.38
N GLU A 43 -7.43 -10.78 -18.37
CA GLU A 43 -8.59 -9.90 -18.27
C GLU A 43 -9.41 -10.27 -17.03
N LEU A 44 -9.83 -9.28 -16.26
CA LEU A 44 -10.66 -9.51 -15.07
C LEU A 44 -11.99 -10.13 -15.48
N THR A 45 -12.45 -11.17 -14.76
CA THR A 45 -13.83 -11.64 -14.94
C THR A 45 -14.82 -10.55 -14.51
N PRO A 46 -16.09 -10.61 -14.94
CA PRO A 46 -17.11 -9.67 -14.47
C PRO A 46 -17.23 -9.60 -12.95
N GLU A 47 -17.16 -10.74 -12.26
CA GLU A 47 -17.23 -10.82 -10.79
C GLU A 47 -15.99 -10.20 -10.13
N GLN A 48 -14.80 -10.47 -10.68
CA GLN A 48 -13.55 -9.87 -10.21
C GLN A 48 -13.56 -8.35 -10.41
N THR A 49 -14.10 -7.88 -11.53
CA THR A 49 -14.25 -6.45 -11.84
C THR A 49 -15.17 -5.77 -10.83
N LEU A 50 -16.34 -6.36 -10.56
CA LEU A 50 -17.30 -5.82 -9.58
C LEU A 50 -16.73 -5.81 -8.16
N ALA A 51 -16.06 -6.89 -7.76
CA ALA A 51 -15.42 -6.98 -6.45
C ALA A 51 -14.31 -5.93 -6.29
N LEU A 52 -13.46 -5.78 -7.32
CA LEU A 52 -12.39 -4.80 -7.31
C LEU A 52 -12.93 -3.36 -7.29
N MET A 53 -13.94 -3.04 -8.12
CA MET A 53 -14.56 -1.71 -8.12
C MET A 53 -15.16 -1.36 -6.76
N SER A 54 -15.86 -2.30 -6.13
CA SER A 54 -16.43 -2.10 -4.79
C SER A 54 -15.33 -1.84 -3.76
N TYR A 55 -14.28 -2.66 -3.77
CA TYR A 55 -13.14 -2.48 -2.88
C TYR A 55 -12.42 -1.14 -3.11
N MET A 56 -12.19 -0.75 -4.36
CA MET A 56 -11.52 0.51 -4.70
C MET A 56 -12.33 1.74 -4.27
N LEU A 57 -13.66 1.71 -4.41
CA LEU A 57 -14.53 2.78 -3.94
C LEU A 57 -14.43 2.94 -2.42
N ASP A 58 -14.55 1.84 -1.67
CA ASP A 58 -14.45 1.87 -0.21
C ASP A 58 -13.05 2.30 0.25
N HIS A 59 -12.00 1.81 -0.41
CA HIS A 59 -10.63 2.20 -0.15
C HIS A 59 -10.42 3.71 -0.36
N ASN A 60 -10.92 4.27 -1.47
CA ASN A 60 -10.79 5.69 -1.76
C ASN A 60 -11.55 6.57 -0.76
N ARG A 61 -12.70 6.11 -0.26
CA ARG A 61 -13.44 6.80 0.81
C ARG A 61 -12.63 6.85 2.10
N SER A 62 -12.10 5.72 2.54
CA SER A 62 -11.22 5.66 3.71
C SER A 62 -9.95 6.51 3.52
N HIS A 63 -9.36 6.47 2.32
CA HIS A 63 -8.17 7.26 2.01
C HIS A 63 -8.43 8.77 2.07
N ALA A 64 -9.57 9.22 1.57
CA ALA A 64 -9.99 10.62 1.66
C ALA A 64 -10.17 11.08 3.13
N GLU A 65 -10.73 10.22 3.99
CA GLU A 65 -10.86 10.49 5.43
C GLU A 65 -9.50 10.61 6.12
N GLU A 66 -8.56 9.72 5.82
CA GLU A 66 -7.20 9.81 6.35
C GLU A 66 -6.48 11.09 5.88
N LEU A 67 -6.61 11.44 4.61
CA LEU A 67 -6.04 12.67 4.04
C LEU A 67 -6.65 13.92 4.66
N HIS A 68 -7.92 13.90 5.05
CA HIS A 68 -8.53 14.99 5.81
C HIS A 68 -7.82 15.20 7.16
N GLY A 69 -7.49 14.10 7.86
CA GLY A 69 -6.68 14.14 9.07
C GLY A 69 -5.27 14.71 8.84
N VAL A 70 -4.64 14.36 7.70
CA VAL A 70 -3.34 14.91 7.29
C VAL A 70 -3.42 16.42 7.05
N ALA A 71 -4.47 16.91 6.37
CA ALA A 71 -4.67 18.34 6.15
C ALA A 71 -4.72 19.10 7.49
N HIS A 72 -5.50 18.63 8.45
CA HIS A 72 -5.57 19.21 9.79
C HIS A 72 -4.21 19.18 10.50
N ALA A 73 -3.47 18.07 10.41
CA ALA A 73 -2.13 17.97 11.01
C ALA A 73 -1.13 18.96 10.38
N LEU A 74 -1.25 19.28 9.08
CA LEU A 74 -0.43 20.28 8.40
C LEU A 74 -0.76 21.70 8.86
N GLU A 75 -2.02 22.01 9.13
CA GLU A 75 -2.43 23.29 9.73
C GLU A 75 -1.78 23.50 11.09
N HIS A 76 -1.83 22.49 11.98
CA HIS A 76 -1.18 22.53 13.30
C HIS A 76 0.33 22.67 13.25
N GLN A 77 0.95 22.18 12.17
CA GLN A 77 2.39 22.34 11.91
C GLN A 77 2.75 23.72 11.31
N GLY A 78 1.79 24.62 11.13
CA GLY A 78 2.02 25.92 10.52
C GLY A 78 2.30 25.85 9.01
N LYS A 79 1.76 24.84 8.32
CA LYS A 79 1.91 24.63 6.86
C LYS A 79 0.57 24.80 6.12
N PRO A 80 -0.06 25.99 6.17
CA PRO A 80 -1.42 26.18 5.67
C PRO A 80 -1.55 25.96 4.15
N GLU A 81 -0.55 26.34 3.35
CA GLU A 81 -0.61 26.14 1.89
C GLU A 81 -0.57 24.64 1.52
N ALA A 82 0.22 23.84 2.26
CA ALA A 82 0.23 22.39 2.06
C ALA A 82 -1.09 21.76 2.51
N ALA A 83 -1.63 22.18 3.65
CA ALA A 83 -2.94 21.72 4.13
C ALA A 83 -4.04 22.00 3.11
N LYS A 84 -4.04 23.19 2.50
CA LYS A 84 -4.98 23.58 1.46
C LYS A 84 -4.92 22.66 0.23
N LEU A 85 -3.72 22.34 -0.24
CA LEU A 85 -3.55 21.43 -1.38
C LEU A 85 -4.04 20.01 -1.06
N VAL A 86 -3.81 19.52 0.16
CA VAL A 86 -4.35 18.21 0.60
C VAL A 86 -5.88 18.25 0.71
N ALA A 87 -6.45 19.32 1.26
CA ALA A 87 -7.89 19.50 1.32
C ALA A 87 -8.54 19.56 -0.08
N GLU A 88 -7.87 20.20 -1.04
CA GLU A 88 -8.30 20.21 -2.43
C GLU A 88 -8.23 18.80 -3.06
N ALA A 89 -7.19 18.02 -2.77
CA ALA A 89 -7.11 16.62 -3.19
C ALA A 89 -8.27 15.78 -2.61
N VAL A 90 -8.61 15.95 -1.33
CA VAL A 90 -9.77 15.30 -0.69
C VAL A 90 -11.08 15.66 -1.41
N HIS A 91 -11.25 16.92 -1.81
CA HIS A 91 -12.40 17.36 -2.60
C HIS A 91 -12.49 16.66 -3.96
N TYR A 92 -11.36 16.50 -4.67
CA TYR A 92 -11.32 15.73 -5.92
C TYR A 92 -11.58 14.24 -5.71
N PHE A 93 -11.13 13.65 -4.60
CA PHE A 93 -11.49 12.28 -4.23
C PHE A 93 -13.01 12.11 -4.07
N GLY A 94 -13.71 13.08 -3.47
CA GLY A 94 -15.17 13.07 -3.40
C GLY A 94 -15.82 12.93 -4.78
N HIS A 95 -15.42 13.79 -5.73
CA HIS A 95 -15.93 13.74 -7.10
C HIS A 95 -15.58 12.43 -7.83
N CYS A 96 -14.38 11.90 -7.60
CA CYS A 96 -13.96 10.61 -8.12
C CYS A 96 -14.86 9.48 -7.57
N ASN A 97 -15.12 9.49 -6.26
CA ASN A 97 -15.92 8.48 -5.59
C ASN A 97 -17.38 8.50 -6.07
N ASP A 98 -17.97 9.68 -6.29
CA ASP A 98 -19.32 9.80 -6.86
C ASP A 98 -19.42 9.14 -8.25
N ARG A 99 -18.37 9.31 -9.08
CA ARG A 99 -18.32 8.71 -10.42
C ARG A 99 -18.10 7.20 -10.37
N LEU A 100 -17.26 6.73 -9.45
CA LEU A 100 -17.04 5.30 -9.23
C LEU A 100 -18.28 4.61 -8.68
N GLU A 101 -19.03 5.24 -7.79
CA GLU A 101 -20.30 4.74 -7.27
C GLU A 101 -21.34 4.61 -8.39
N GLU A 102 -21.49 5.64 -9.22
CA GLU A 102 -22.41 5.57 -10.37
C GLU A 102 -21.99 4.49 -11.38
N ALA A 103 -20.70 4.36 -11.67
CA ALA A 103 -20.21 3.29 -12.53
C ALA A 103 -20.49 1.90 -11.93
N LEU A 104 -20.29 1.73 -10.62
CA LEU A 104 -20.57 0.48 -9.91
C LEU A 104 -22.07 0.13 -9.95
N ARG A 105 -22.96 1.13 -9.81
CA ARG A 105 -24.41 0.96 -9.95
C ARG A 105 -24.78 0.42 -11.33
N LEU A 106 -24.23 1.02 -12.40
CA LEU A 106 -24.45 0.56 -13.77
C LEU A 106 -23.94 -0.86 -14.01
N VAL A 107 -22.78 -1.23 -13.46
CA VAL A 107 -22.21 -2.59 -13.56
C VAL A 107 -23.10 -3.62 -12.84
N LYS A 108 -23.75 -3.24 -11.73
CA LYS A 108 -24.72 -4.08 -11.03
C LYS A 108 -26.07 -4.19 -11.74
N GLY A 109 -26.34 -3.32 -12.71
CA GLY A 109 -27.65 -3.21 -13.38
C GLY A 109 -28.71 -2.49 -12.54
N GLU A 110 -28.27 -1.61 -11.64
CA GLU A 110 -29.09 -0.78 -10.74
C GLU A 110 -29.37 0.62 -11.30
#